data_AF-A0A1F3V6I1-F1
#
_entry.id   AF-A0A1F3V6I1-F1
#
_cell.length_a   1.000
_cell.length_b   1.000
_cell.length_c   1.000
_cell.angle_alpha   90.00
_cell.angle_beta   90.00
_cell.angle_gamma   90.00
#
_symmetry.space_group_name_H-M   'P 1'
#
loop_
_entity.id
_entity.type
_entity.pdbx_description
1 polymer ?
#
loop_
_entity_poly.entity_id
_entity_poly.type
_entity_poly.pdbx_seq_one_letter_code
_entity_poly.pdbx_strand_id
1 'polypeptide(L)'
;MFFLKRNNSNKENVSEKRIVSDNVIDNANNVDIFIEFFHTLEGLKEFPYNLAIESVESLHRTAKSKEDFFYYLMEDSIFASLYSTFYEKLFITLIEEPSMANSLIDNFSEQCDEREALIAKHTHHHIQFIQNGGNCSGCLCCNNHKDVAALIPYWQNRDMDFFIELYVGMQTIQFTLENLLYDYIPSNLAIIPYLTEFNVLEFRKYLFNFATQQLRR
;
A
#
# COMPACT_ATOMS: atom_id res chain seq x y z
N MET A 1 -62.99 9.78 38.05
CA MET A 1 -62.60 8.71 37.11
C MET A 1 -62.59 9.31 35.70
N PHE A 2 -61.37 9.57 35.19
CA PHE A 2 -60.93 9.77 33.79
C PHE A 2 -61.84 10.50 32.78
N PHE A 3 -61.56 11.78 32.45
CA PHE A 3 -60.81 12.34 31.28
C PHE A 3 -61.50 12.08 29.91
N LEU A 4 -61.80 13.08 29.05
CA LEU A 4 -60.85 13.96 28.34
C LEU A 4 -61.48 15.29 27.86
N LYS A 5 -60.78 16.41 28.07
CA LYS A 5 -60.95 17.69 27.36
C LYS A 5 -60.06 17.69 26.11
N ARG A 6 -60.61 18.18 24.99
CA ARG A 6 -59.86 18.63 23.81
C ARG A 6 -58.97 19.82 24.19
N ASN A 7 -57.73 19.84 23.71
CA ASN A 7 -56.96 21.07 23.49
C ASN A 7 -56.05 20.89 22.29
N ASN A 8 -56.13 21.85 21.37
CA ASN A 8 -55.19 22.08 20.28
C ASN A 8 -53.81 22.41 20.83
N SER A 9 -52.77 21.84 20.21
CA SER A 9 -51.44 22.46 20.18
C SER A 9 -50.83 22.25 18.80
N ASN A 10 -50.66 23.37 18.09
CA ASN A 10 -49.68 23.53 17.03
C ASN A 10 -48.30 23.15 17.56
N LYS A 11 -47.50 22.44 16.76
CA LYS A 11 -46.25 22.94 16.18
C LYS A 11 -45.50 21.80 15.46
N GLU A 12 -45.37 21.99 14.15
CA GLU A 12 -44.16 21.72 13.34
C GLU A 12 -43.44 20.39 13.55
N ASN A 13 -43.83 19.40 12.73
CA ASN A 13 -42.92 18.34 12.30
C ASN A 13 -42.11 18.85 11.10
N VAL A 14 -40.94 19.44 11.33
CA VAL A 14 -39.98 19.78 10.27
C VAL A 14 -38.57 19.40 10.73
N SER A 15 -38.09 18.32 10.12
CA SER A 15 -36.68 17.95 9.89
C SER A 15 -35.65 18.15 11.02
N GLU A 16 -35.39 17.10 11.79
CA GLU A 16 -34.04 16.83 12.29
C GLU A 16 -33.34 15.81 11.37
N LYS A 17 -32.95 16.26 10.16
CA LYS A 17 -31.73 15.74 9.54
C LYS A 17 -30.58 16.49 10.20
N ARG A 18 -30.17 16.04 11.37
CA ARG A 18 -29.01 16.60 12.07
C ARG A 18 -27.74 16.05 11.43
N ILE A 19 -27.24 16.82 10.47
CA ILE A 19 -25.83 17.15 10.21
C ILE A 19 -24.87 16.36 11.11
N VAL A 20 -24.53 15.15 10.69
CA VAL A 20 -23.33 14.42 11.09
C VAL A 20 -22.68 14.02 9.77
N SER A 21 -22.06 14.95 9.06
CA SER A 21 -21.43 14.57 7.79
C SER A 21 -20.13 15.29 7.44
N ASP A 22 -19.83 16.49 7.95
CA ASP A 22 -18.74 17.27 7.34
C ASP A 22 -17.53 17.51 8.27
N ASN A 23 -17.68 17.43 9.60
CA ASN A 23 -16.59 17.76 10.54
C ASN A 23 -15.71 16.57 11.00
N VAL A 24 -16.08 15.32 10.69
CA VAL A 24 -15.27 14.14 11.04
C VAL A 24 -14.24 13.82 9.95
N ILE A 25 -14.50 14.25 8.72
CA ILE A 25 -13.70 13.91 7.53
C ILE A 25 -12.42 14.78 7.45
N ASP A 26 -12.47 16.03 7.91
CA ASP A 26 -11.30 16.93 7.91
C ASP A 26 -10.19 16.52 8.91
N ASN A 27 -10.47 15.64 9.87
CA ASN A 27 -9.51 15.20 10.89
C ASN A 27 -8.90 13.81 10.60
N ALA A 28 -9.33 13.14 9.53
CA ALA A 28 -8.87 11.81 9.14
C ALA A 28 -7.71 11.83 8.14
N ASN A 29 -7.50 12.93 7.42
CA ASN A 29 -6.41 13.09 6.46
C ASN A 29 -5.16 13.65 7.15
N ASN A 30 -4.43 12.77 7.81
CA ASN A 30 -3.20 13.12 8.51
C ASN A 30 -2.12 12.08 8.16
N VAL A 31 -1.41 12.30 7.06
CA VAL A 31 -0.29 11.45 6.64
C VAL A 31 0.91 11.59 7.59
N ASP A 32 1.01 12.71 8.31
CA ASP A 32 2.17 13.02 9.16
C ASP A 32 2.36 11.97 10.25
N ILE A 33 1.28 11.34 10.75
CA ILE A 33 1.40 10.25 11.74
C ILE A 33 2.22 9.06 11.22
N PHE A 34 2.09 8.73 9.93
CA PHE A 34 2.84 7.64 9.32
C PHE A 34 4.26 8.06 8.96
N ILE A 35 4.45 9.31 8.57
CA ILE A 35 5.77 9.89 8.33
C ILE A 35 6.58 9.93 9.63
N GLU A 36 5.96 10.39 10.72
CA GLU A 36 6.55 10.39 12.06
C GLU A 36 6.93 8.97 12.48
N PHE A 37 6.02 8.00 12.35
CA PHE A 37 6.30 6.57 12.56
C PHE A 37 7.54 6.12 11.77
N PHE A 38 7.57 6.37 10.46
CA PHE A 38 8.70 5.97 9.61
C PHE A 38 10.02 6.58 10.11
N HIS A 39 10.03 7.84 10.50
CA HIS A 39 11.23 8.49 11.03
C HIS A 39 11.64 7.99 12.41
N THR A 40 10.72 7.42 13.22
CA THR A 40 11.13 6.76 14.47
C THR A 40 12.01 5.53 14.23
N LEU A 41 11.96 4.95 13.03
CA LEU A 41 12.79 3.82 12.62
C LEU A 41 14.19 4.25 12.14
N GLU A 42 14.42 5.55 11.90
CA GLU A 42 15.72 6.02 11.42
C GLU A 42 16.84 5.74 12.43
N GLY A 43 17.99 5.30 11.90
CA GLY A 43 19.15 4.92 12.72
C GLY A 43 19.08 3.49 13.25
N LEU A 44 17.95 2.80 13.13
CA LEU A 44 17.88 1.36 13.36
C LEU A 44 18.59 0.61 12.22
N LYS A 45 19.20 -0.53 12.53
CA LYS A 45 19.79 -1.41 11.52
C LYS A 45 18.72 -1.85 10.51
N GLU A 46 17.54 -2.20 11.01
CA GLU A 46 16.39 -2.67 10.24
C GLU A 46 15.52 -1.51 9.73
N PHE A 47 16.08 -0.29 9.62
CA PHE A 47 15.38 0.80 8.96
C PHE A 47 14.97 0.40 7.53
N PRO A 48 13.71 0.55 7.10
CA PRO A 48 13.22 0.00 5.83
C PRO A 48 14.04 0.37 4.60
N TYR A 49 14.60 1.58 4.55
CA TYR A 49 15.50 1.98 3.46
C TYR A 49 16.81 1.17 3.46
N ASN A 50 17.41 0.94 4.62
CA ASN A 50 18.64 0.14 4.72
C ASN A 50 18.38 -1.30 4.27
N LEU A 51 17.24 -1.89 4.67
CA LEU A 51 16.84 -3.22 4.21
C LEU A 51 16.64 -3.25 2.68
N ALA A 52 16.06 -2.22 2.09
CA ALA A 52 15.93 -2.11 0.63
C ALA A 52 17.29 -2.05 -0.09
N ILE A 53 18.27 -1.33 0.47
CA ILE A 53 19.64 -1.29 -0.05
C ILE A 53 20.32 -2.67 0.08
N GLU A 54 20.23 -3.31 1.23
CA GLU A 54 20.77 -4.65 1.44
C GLU A 54 20.13 -5.67 0.47
N SER A 55 18.82 -5.54 0.21
CA SER A 55 18.07 -6.38 -0.72
C SER A 55 18.58 -6.23 -2.15
N VAL A 56 18.75 -5.00 -2.66
CA VAL A 56 19.24 -4.79 -4.03
C VAL A 56 20.69 -5.26 -4.20
N GLU A 57 21.53 -5.08 -3.18
CA GLU A 57 22.89 -5.63 -3.19
C GLU A 57 22.90 -7.16 -3.21
N SER A 58 22.02 -7.78 -2.43
CA SER A 58 21.85 -9.23 -2.40
C SER A 58 21.40 -9.76 -3.77
N LEU A 59 20.43 -9.09 -4.38
CA LEU A 59 19.93 -9.41 -5.71
C LEU A 59 21.03 -9.31 -6.77
N HIS A 60 21.84 -8.26 -6.70
CA HIS A 60 22.98 -8.08 -7.60
C HIS A 60 24.05 -9.18 -7.41
N ARG A 61 24.35 -9.57 -6.16
CA ARG A 61 25.31 -10.65 -5.87
C ARG A 61 24.84 -12.02 -6.32
N THR A 62 23.54 -12.26 -6.35
CA THR A 62 22.95 -13.58 -6.66
C THR A 62 22.55 -13.74 -8.12
N ALA A 63 22.38 -12.64 -8.85
CA ALA A 63 22.15 -12.66 -10.29
C ALA A 63 23.35 -13.26 -11.05
N LYS A 64 23.08 -14.12 -12.03
CA LYS A 64 24.13 -14.79 -12.82
C LYS A 64 24.66 -13.90 -13.95
N SER A 65 23.89 -12.88 -14.32
CA SER A 65 24.17 -11.96 -15.41
C SER A 65 23.54 -10.60 -15.14
N LYS A 66 23.95 -9.59 -15.93
CA LYS A 66 23.34 -8.26 -15.88
C LYS A 66 21.88 -8.31 -16.35
N GLU A 67 21.59 -9.19 -17.30
CA GLU A 67 20.24 -9.42 -17.83
C GLU A 67 19.32 -10.05 -16.77
N ASP A 68 19.82 -11.04 -16.02
CA ASP A 68 19.09 -11.66 -14.91
C ASP A 68 18.79 -10.61 -13.83
N PHE A 69 19.80 -9.80 -13.47
CA PHE A 69 19.62 -8.73 -12.51
C PHE A 69 18.55 -7.72 -12.96
N PHE A 70 18.62 -7.28 -14.22
CA PHE A 70 17.62 -6.36 -14.79
C PHE A 70 16.20 -6.95 -14.79
N TYR A 71 16.08 -8.24 -15.08
CA TYR A 71 14.81 -8.94 -15.05
C TYR A 71 14.25 -9.02 -13.62
N TYR A 72 15.08 -9.39 -12.64
CA TYR A 72 14.66 -9.46 -11.24
C TYR A 72 14.24 -8.10 -10.67
N LEU A 73 14.95 -7.02 -11.02
CA LEU A 73 14.55 -5.68 -10.60
C LEU A 73 13.13 -5.34 -11.06
N MET A 74 12.78 -5.66 -12.31
CA MET A 74 11.42 -5.46 -12.83
C MET A 74 10.40 -6.37 -12.13
N GLU A 75 10.70 -7.66 -12.03
CA GLU A 75 9.82 -8.67 -11.44
C GLU A 75 9.47 -8.34 -9.99
N ASP A 76 10.48 -8.11 -9.15
CA ASP A 76 10.31 -7.86 -7.73
C ASP A 76 9.65 -6.50 -7.45
N SER A 77 9.89 -5.49 -8.31
CA SER A 77 9.21 -4.20 -8.20
C SER A 77 7.70 -4.33 -8.45
N ILE A 78 7.30 -5.12 -9.45
CA ILE A 78 5.89 -5.39 -9.74
C ILE A 78 5.28 -6.24 -8.62
N PHE A 79 6.01 -7.25 -8.14
CA PHE A 79 5.59 -8.11 -7.04
C PHE A 79 5.29 -7.29 -5.78
N ALA A 80 6.24 -6.46 -5.32
CA ALA A 80 6.08 -5.61 -4.14
C ALA A 80 4.94 -4.58 -4.31
N SER A 81 4.78 -4.03 -5.52
CA SER A 81 3.65 -3.14 -5.82
C SER A 81 2.30 -3.82 -5.70
N LEU A 82 2.18 -5.06 -6.17
CA LEU A 82 0.96 -5.85 -6.05
C LEU A 82 0.71 -6.22 -4.58
N TYR A 83 1.75 -6.60 -3.84
CA TYR A 83 1.66 -6.89 -2.41
C TYR A 83 1.14 -5.67 -1.62
N SER A 84 1.59 -4.46 -1.98
CA SER A 84 1.08 -3.21 -1.39
C SER A 84 -0.45 -3.07 -1.48
N THR A 85 -1.07 -3.57 -2.56
CA THR A 85 -2.54 -3.54 -2.71
C THR A 85 -3.27 -4.46 -1.72
N PHE A 86 -2.59 -5.51 -1.23
CA PHE A 86 -3.14 -6.38 -0.18
C PHE A 86 -3.04 -5.72 1.19
N TYR A 87 -1.95 -4.99 1.49
CA TYR A 87 -1.88 -4.17 2.70
C TYR A 87 -2.98 -3.13 2.73
N GLU A 88 -3.20 -2.40 1.64
CA GLU A 88 -4.27 -1.40 1.53
C GLU A 88 -5.64 -1.99 1.82
N LYS A 89 -5.95 -3.15 1.24
CA LYS A 89 -7.22 -3.84 1.52
C LYS A 89 -7.36 -4.22 2.98
N LEU A 90 -6.31 -4.78 3.58
CA LEU A 90 -6.32 -5.13 5.01
C LEU A 90 -6.52 -3.88 5.87
N PHE A 91 -5.81 -2.80 5.58
CA PHE A 91 -5.91 -1.52 6.28
C PHE A 91 -7.31 -0.92 6.24
N ILE A 92 -7.98 -0.98 5.09
CA ILE A 92 -9.40 -0.59 4.95
C ILE A 92 -10.27 -1.49 5.84
N THR A 93 -10.06 -2.80 5.82
CA THR A 93 -10.82 -3.73 6.68
C THR A 93 -10.57 -3.48 8.18
N LEU A 94 -9.35 -3.08 8.57
CA LEU A 94 -9.05 -2.70 9.95
C LEU A 94 -9.86 -1.47 10.40
N ILE A 95 -10.11 -0.50 9.50
CA ILE A 95 -10.97 0.64 9.79
C ILE A 95 -12.42 0.20 10.00
N GLU A 96 -12.90 -0.71 9.15
CA GLU A 96 -14.28 -1.21 9.19
C GLU A 96 -14.54 -2.05 10.46
N GLU A 97 -13.55 -2.84 10.89
CA GLU A 97 -13.66 -3.76 12.03
C GLU A 97 -12.50 -3.63 13.05
N PRO A 98 -12.31 -2.47 13.71
CA PRO A 98 -11.13 -2.22 14.57
C PRO A 98 -11.02 -3.18 15.77
N SER A 99 -12.15 -3.68 16.27
CA SER A 99 -12.16 -4.65 17.39
C SER A 99 -11.57 -6.01 17.02
N MET A 100 -11.45 -6.31 15.72
CA MET A 100 -10.89 -7.55 15.22
C MET A 100 -9.45 -7.40 14.73
N ALA A 101 -8.80 -6.24 14.96
CA ALA A 101 -7.52 -5.91 14.34
C ALA A 101 -6.46 -7.02 14.42
N ASN A 102 -6.15 -7.50 15.62
CA ASN A 102 -5.15 -8.56 15.80
C ASN A 102 -5.53 -9.85 15.07
N SER A 103 -6.80 -10.26 15.12
CA SER A 103 -7.26 -11.46 14.39
C SER A 103 -7.19 -11.30 12.88
N LEU A 104 -7.46 -10.09 12.35
CA LEU A 104 -7.33 -9.80 10.93
C LEU A 104 -5.86 -9.83 10.49
N ILE A 105 -4.95 -9.32 11.32
CA ILE A 105 -3.50 -9.37 11.08
C ILE A 105 -3.00 -10.82 11.09
N ASP A 106 -3.41 -11.62 12.08
CA ASP A 106 -3.05 -13.03 12.18
C ASP A 106 -3.55 -13.81 10.95
N ASN A 107 -4.82 -13.65 10.58
CA ASN A 107 -5.39 -14.28 9.38
C ASN A 107 -4.66 -13.85 8.10
N PHE A 108 -4.26 -12.58 8.00
CA PHE A 108 -3.49 -12.10 6.87
C PHE A 108 -2.12 -12.77 6.80
N SER A 109 -1.46 -13.00 7.93
CA SER A 109 -0.21 -13.76 8.01
C SER A 109 -0.40 -15.22 7.62
N GLU A 110 -1.49 -15.88 8.05
CA GLU A 110 -1.76 -17.29 7.72
C GLU A 110 -2.02 -17.51 6.23
N GLN A 111 -2.60 -16.53 5.53
CA GLN A 111 -2.92 -16.61 4.10
C GLN A 111 -1.75 -16.21 3.18
N CYS A 112 -0.51 -16.20 3.70
CA CYS A 112 0.66 -15.74 2.94
C CYS A 112 0.88 -16.52 1.64
N ASP A 113 0.90 -17.86 1.70
CA ASP A 113 1.19 -18.70 0.54
C ASP A 113 0.16 -18.50 -0.60
N GLU A 114 -1.13 -18.43 -0.27
CA GLU A 114 -2.19 -18.22 -1.25
C GLU A 114 -2.09 -16.83 -1.90
N ARG A 115 -1.79 -15.81 -1.09
CA ARG A 115 -1.59 -14.44 -1.55
C ARG A 115 -0.37 -14.33 -2.45
N GLU A 116 0.75 -14.92 -2.07
CA GLU A 116 1.98 -14.92 -2.88
C GLU A 116 1.80 -15.66 -4.20
N ALA A 117 1.12 -16.80 -4.21
CA ALA A 117 0.81 -17.52 -5.44
C ALA A 117 -0.05 -16.68 -6.40
N LEU A 118 -1.03 -15.94 -5.86
CA LEU A 118 -1.83 -15.02 -6.64
C LEU A 118 -1.00 -13.85 -7.18
N ILE A 119 -0.18 -13.22 -6.34
CA ILE A 119 0.69 -12.11 -6.75
C ILE A 119 1.67 -12.58 -7.83
N ALA A 120 2.35 -13.71 -7.65
CA ALA A 120 3.29 -14.26 -8.62
C ALA A 120 2.63 -14.47 -10.00
N LYS A 121 1.40 -14.99 -10.03
CA LYS A 121 0.63 -15.14 -11.27
C LYS A 121 0.35 -13.79 -11.95
N HIS A 122 -0.03 -12.77 -11.18
CA HIS A 122 -0.29 -11.43 -11.70
C HIS A 122 1.01 -10.74 -12.18
N THR A 123 2.09 -10.85 -11.41
CA THR A 123 3.43 -10.39 -11.77
C THR A 123 3.86 -10.97 -13.11
N HIS A 124 3.71 -12.29 -13.29
CA HIS A 124 4.05 -12.97 -14.54
C HIS A 124 3.30 -12.37 -15.75
N HIS A 125 2.00 -12.12 -15.63
CA HIS A 125 1.22 -11.51 -16.71
C HIS A 125 1.64 -10.06 -16.99
N HIS A 126 1.95 -9.27 -15.96
CA HIS A 126 2.46 -7.90 -16.12
C HIS A 126 3.82 -7.86 -16.80
N ILE A 127 4.74 -8.76 -16.43
CA ILE A 127 6.04 -8.90 -17.07
C ILE A 127 5.86 -9.26 -18.56
N GLN A 128 5.03 -10.25 -18.87
CA GLN A 128 4.76 -10.63 -20.26
C GLN A 128 4.21 -9.45 -21.08
N PHE A 129 3.31 -8.67 -20.50
CA PHE A 129 2.77 -7.46 -21.15
C PHE A 129 3.88 -6.44 -21.45
N ILE A 130 4.77 -6.17 -20.50
CA ILE A 130 5.89 -5.24 -20.68
C ILE A 130 6.87 -5.76 -21.75
N GLN A 131 7.25 -7.04 -21.66
CA GLN A 131 8.16 -7.69 -22.61
C GLN A 131 7.61 -7.69 -24.04
N ASN A 132 6.29 -7.78 -24.20
CA ASN A 132 5.62 -7.73 -25.50
C ASN A 132 5.31 -6.30 -25.98
N GLY A 133 5.88 -5.27 -25.34
CA GLY A 133 5.71 -3.87 -25.73
C GLY A 133 4.28 -3.36 -25.57
N GLY A 134 3.54 -3.89 -24.60
CA GLY A 134 2.16 -3.51 -24.34
C GLY A 134 1.10 -4.30 -25.13
N ASN A 135 1.50 -5.39 -25.79
CA ASN A 135 0.55 -6.26 -26.51
C ASN A 135 -0.01 -7.36 -25.61
N CYS A 136 -1.34 -7.49 -25.59
CA CYS A 136 -2.12 -8.32 -24.67
C CYS A 136 -3.12 -9.22 -25.43
N SER A 137 -2.68 -10.07 -26.36
CA SER A 137 -3.61 -10.98 -27.04
C SER A 137 -3.98 -12.15 -26.12
N GLY A 138 -5.19 -12.11 -25.53
CA GLY A 138 -5.74 -13.20 -24.72
C GLY A 138 -5.35 -13.22 -23.24
N CYS A 139 -4.91 -12.09 -22.66
CA CYS A 139 -4.54 -12.05 -21.25
C CYS A 139 -5.76 -11.97 -20.31
N LEU A 140 -5.64 -12.65 -19.17
CA LEU A 140 -6.63 -12.63 -18.09
C LEU A 140 -6.59 -11.36 -17.22
N CYS A 141 -5.57 -10.50 -17.37
CA CYS A 141 -5.31 -9.35 -16.50
C CYS A 141 -5.36 -7.98 -17.23
N CYS A 142 -5.94 -7.94 -18.44
CA CYS A 142 -5.82 -6.81 -19.36
C CYS A 142 -6.31 -5.45 -18.77
N ASN A 143 -7.23 -5.45 -17.81
CA ASN A 143 -7.72 -4.23 -17.13
C ASN A 143 -6.67 -3.51 -16.27
N ASN A 144 -5.67 -4.25 -15.76
CA ASN A 144 -4.66 -3.73 -14.83
C ASN A 144 -3.32 -3.47 -15.53
N HIS A 145 -3.21 -3.75 -16.82
CA HIS A 145 -1.98 -3.52 -17.58
C HIS A 145 -1.63 -2.04 -17.75
N LYS A 146 -2.64 -1.17 -17.69
CA LYS A 146 -2.46 0.29 -17.67
C LYS A 146 -1.55 0.75 -16.52
N ASP A 147 -1.55 0.01 -15.41
CA ASP A 147 -0.80 0.37 -14.19
C ASP A 147 0.72 0.17 -14.37
N VAL A 148 1.12 -0.70 -15.31
CA VAL A 148 2.53 -0.99 -15.61
C VAL A 148 2.99 -0.52 -16.99
N ALA A 149 2.09 0.04 -17.81
CA ALA A 149 2.40 0.49 -19.16
C ALA A 149 3.50 1.56 -19.20
N ALA A 150 3.59 2.39 -18.16
CA ALA A 150 4.62 3.41 -18.02
C ALA A 150 6.05 2.82 -17.91
N LEU A 151 6.19 1.54 -17.57
CA LEU A 151 7.49 0.86 -17.47
C LEU A 151 8.06 0.45 -18.84
N ILE A 152 7.23 0.36 -19.87
CA ILE A 152 7.62 -0.16 -21.20
C ILE A 152 8.79 0.62 -21.82
N PRO A 153 8.78 1.98 -21.86
CA PRO A 153 9.90 2.72 -22.47
C PRO A 153 11.22 2.47 -21.74
N TYR A 154 11.22 2.44 -20.41
CA TYR A 154 12.41 2.17 -19.60
C TYR A 154 12.93 0.74 -19.81
N TRP A 155 12.02 -0.23 -19.91
CA TRP A 155 12.35 -1.62 -20.23
C TRP A 155 13.01 -1.75 -21.60
N GLN A 156 12.41 -1.16 -22.63
CA GLN A 156 12.93 -1.18 -24.00
C GLN A 156 14.30 -0.50 -24.12
N ASN A 157 14.51 0.57 -23.36
CA ASN A 157 15.78 1.30 -23.32
C ASN A 157 16.85 0.66 -22.42
N ARG A 158 16.52 -0.44 -21.72
CA ARG A 158 17.42 -1.10 -20.75
C ARG A 158 17.92 -0.13 -19.66
N ASP A 159 17.03 0.74 -19.19
CA ASP A 159 17.34 1.77 -18.19
C ASP A 159 17.51 1.15 -16.80
N MET A 160 18.71 0.63 -16.53
CA MET A 160 19.03 -0.06 -15.28
C MET A 160 18.86 0.86 -14.07
N ASP A 161 19.27 2.12 -14.17
CA ASP A 161 19.25 3.07 -13.07
C ASP A 161 17.81 3.35 -12.63
N PHE A 162 16.90 3.52 -13.60
CA PHE A 162 15.47 3.62 -13.33
C PHE A 162 14.94 2.40 -12.57
N PHE A 163 15.29 1.18 -12.98
CA PHE A 163 14.79 -0.03 -12.33
C PHE A 163 15.41 -0.28 -10.94
N ILE A 164 16.66 0.16 -10.70
CA ILE A 164 17.25 0.16 -9.35
C ILE A 164 16.50 1.15 -8.46
N GLU A 165 16.25 2.38 -8.94
CA GLU A 165 15.47 3.39 -8.19
C GLU A 165 14.05 2.88 -7.87
N LEU A 166 13.37 2.30 -8.86
CA LEU A 166 12.04 1.72 -8.70
C LEU A 166 12.05 0.59 -7.67
N TYR A 167 13.02 -0.32 -7.76
CA TYR A 167 13.16 -1.45 -6.84
C TYR A 167 13.37 -0.97 -5.40
N VAL A 168 14.35 -0.08 -5.17
CA VAL A 168 14.66 0.43 -3.84
C VAL A 168 13.45 1.16 -3.24
N GLY A 169 12.75 1.96 -4.04
CA GLY A 169 11.52 2.62 -3.62
C GLY A 169 10.41 1.64 -3.24
N MET A 170 10.16 0.61 -4.06
CA MET A 170 9.14 -0.41 -3.80
C MET A 170 9.45 -1.28 -2.58
N GLN A 171 10.72 -1.69 -2.41
CA GLN A 171 11.14 -2.47 -1.23
C GLN A 171 11.07 -1.63 0.05
N THR A 172 11.42 -0.33 -0.01
CA THR A 172 11.26 0.57 1.15
C THR A 172 9.80 0.66 1.56
N ILE A 173 8.87 0.76 0.61
CA ILE A 173 7.42 0.70 0.88
C ILE A 173 7.06 -0.64 1.52
N GLN A 174 7.44 -1.76 0.91
CA GLN A 174 7.11 -3.10 1.40
C GLN A 174 7.53 -3.29 2.86
N PHE A 175 8.83 -3.08 3.17
CA PHE A 175 9.35 -3.24 4.53
C PHE A 175 8.70 -2.27 5.53
N THR A 176 8.38 -1.05 5.10
CA THR A 176 7.70 -0.08 5.97
C THR A 176 6.27 -0.52 6.28
N LEU A 177 5.53 -1.02 5.28
CA LEU A 177 4.15 -1.48 5.48
C LEU A 177 4.10 -2.78 6.29
N GLU A 178 5.09 -3.67 6.15
CA GLU A 178 5.25 -4.85 7.00
C GLU A 178 5.48 -4.46 8.46
N ASN A 179 6.44 -3.56 8.71
CA ASN A 179 6.71 -3.08 10.07
C ASN A 179 5.50 -2.35 10.66
N LEU A 180 4.81 -1.52 9.86
CA LEU A 180 3.57 -0.87 10.25
C LEU A 180 2.51 -1.91 10.67
N LEU A 181 2.33 -2.94 9.86
CA LEU A 181 1.32 -3.96 10.06
C LEU A 181 1.59 -4.85 11.26
N TYR A 182 2.79 -5.41 11.35
CA TYR A 182 3.10 -6.48 12.30
C TYR A 182 3.69 -5.97 13.61
N ASP A 183 4.40 -4.85 13.59
CA ASP A 183 5.09 -4.33 14.78
C ASP A 183 4.37 -3.14 15.40
N TYR A 184 3.90 -2.20 14.57
CA TYR A 184 3.37 -0.93 15.07
C TYR A 184 1.87 -0.97 15.39
N ILE A 185 1.01 -1.39 14.46
CA ILE A 185 -0.45 -1.42 14.65
C ILE A 185 -0.88 -2.21 15.89
N PRO A 186 -0.37 -3.42 16.18
CA PRO A 186 -0.83 -4.23 17.32
C PRO A 186 -0.68 -3.52 18.67
N SER A 187 0.32 -2.63 18.78
CA SER A 187 0.58 -1.84 19.99
C SER A 187 -0.04 -0.43 19.96
N ASN A 188 -0.53 0.02 18.80
CA ASN A 188 -0.95 1.41 18.57
C ASN A 188 -2.30 1.49 17.85
N LEU A 189 -3.32 0.77 18.32
CA LEU A 189 -4.65 0.71 17.67
C LEU A 189 -5.31 2.07 17.39
N ALA A 190 -4.90 3.14 18.10
CA ALA A 190 -5.36 4.50 17.86
C ALA A 190 -5.04 5.02 16.45
N ILE A 191 -4.12 4.40 15.72
CA ILE A 191 -3.80 4.80 14.34
C ILE A 191 -4.78 4.26 13.30
N ILE A 192 -5.59 3.25 13.64
CA ILE A 192 -6.47 2.56 12.70
C ILE A 192 -7.37 3.54 11.92
N PRO A 193 -8.03 4.54 12.56
CA PRO A 193 -8.88 5.50 11.83
C PRO A 193 -8.15 6.31 10.74
N TYR A 194 -6.81 6.37 10.78
CA TYR A 194 -5.99 7.08 9.79
C TYR A 194 -5.52 6.21 8.64
N LEU A 195 -5.78 4.89 8.64
CA LEU A 195 -5.39 3.95 7.58
C LEU A 195 -6.22 4.09 6.28
N THR A 196 -6.67 5.31 5.98
CA THR A 196 -7.52 5.61 4.82
C THR A 196 -6.74 5.42 3.52
N GLU A 197 -7.44 5.13 2.42
CA GLU A 197 -6.83 5.03 1.09
C GLU A 197 -5.97 6.26 0.76
N PHE A 198 -6.44 7.46 1.14
CA PHE A 198 -5.72 8.70 0.92
C PHE A 198 -4.38 8.74 1.68
N ASN A 199 -4.40 8.51 3.00
CA ASN A 199 -3.16 8.60 3.78
C ASN A 199 -2.17 7.50 3.41
N VAL A 200 -2.64 6.28 3.15
CA VAL A 200 -1.76 5.18 2.71
C VAL A 200 -1.13 5.50 1.36
N LEU A 201 -1.89 6.05 0.41
CA LEU A 201 -1.36 6.48 -0.88
C LEU A 201 -0.32 7.60 -0.74
N GLU A 202 -0.62 8.65 0.04
CA GLU A 202 0.33 9.75 0.26
C GLU A 202 1.57 9.29 1.01
N PHE A 203 1.42 8.36 1.96
CA PHE A 203 2.56 7.77 2.67
C PHE A 203 3.44 6.94 1.72
N ARG A 204 2.86 6.12 0.84
CA ARG A 204 3.62 5.39 -0.19
C ARG A 204 4.40 6.32 -1.11
N LYS A 205 3.78 7.43 -1.55
CA LYS A 205 4.47 8.47 -2.33
C LYS A 205 5.62 9.10 -1.56
N TYR A 206 5.41 9.40 -0.28
CA TYR A 206 6.45 9.91 0.60
C TYR A 206 7.64 8.95 0.69
N LEU A 207 7.39 7.67 0.99
CA LEU A 207 8.42 6.64 1.11
C LEU A 207 9.21 6.45 -0.19
N PHE A 208 8.52 6.41 -1.33
CA PHE A 208 9.17 6.31 -2.63
C PHE A 208 10.08 7.52 -2.91
N ASN A 209 9.58 8.74 -2.65
CA ASN A 209 10.35 9.97 -2.82
C ASN A 209 11.55 10.03 -1.87
N PHE A 210 11.37 9.62 -0.61
CA PHE A 210 12.45 9.53 0.36
C PHE A 210 13.55 8.59 -0.15
N ALA A 211 13.20 7.36 -0.51
CA ALA A 211 14.15 6.34 -0.95
C ALA A 211 14.92 6.79 -2.20
N THR A 212 14.24 7.32 -3.21
CA THR A 212 14.87 7.81 -4.43
C THR A 212 15.77 9.03 -4.19
N GLN A 213 15.41 9.94 -3.28
CA GLN A 213 16.27 11.05 -2.90
C GLN A 213 17.52 10.60 -2.15
N GLN A 214 17.39 9.62 -1.24
CA GLN A 214 18.54 9.08 -0.51
C GLN A 214 19.50 8.34 -1.43
N LEU A 215 18.99 7.59 -2.41
CA LEU A 215 19.82 6.85 -3.34
C LEU A 215 20.68 7.75 -4.25
N ARG A 216 20.23 8.98 -4.51
CA ARG A 216 20.92 9.97 -5.35
C ARG A 216 21.94 10.84 -4.59
N ARG A 217 22.01 10.72 -3.27
CA ARG A 217 22.96 11.47 -2.42
C ARG A 217 24.29 10.75 -2.32
#